data_AF-A0A0F8IRI6-F1
#
_entry.id   AF-A0A0F8IRI6-F1
#
_cell.length_a   1.000
_cell.length_b   1.000
_cell.length_c   1.000
_cell.angle_alpha   90.00
_cell.angle_beta   90.00
_cell.angle_gamma   90.00
#
_symmetry.space_group_name_H-M   'P 1'
#
loop_
_entity.id
_entity.type
_entity.pdbx_description
1 polymer ?
#
loop_
_entity_poly.entity_id
_entity_poly.type
_entity_poly.pdbx_seq_one_letter_code
_entity_poly.pdbx_strand_id
1 'polypeptide(L)'
;MYKRQVYDKPMIYYPIQTLINAGIKEIMIVSGKGHAGHFLELLGSGSELGVRLTYEIQEEAGGIAQALGLAEDFADNSPVTMILGDNIFQDNIIDSVKSFTSGAKIFLKEVSDAHRFGVAEIDRNRIISIEEKPKIPKSSLAVTGLYIYDSRVFEIIRNLKPSGRGELEITDVNNAYVRMGEMEYSILEGFWSDAGTFESLFRASELVKNLNNKN
;
A
#
# COMPACT_ATOMS: atom_id res chain seq x y z
N MET A 1 -11.17 1.03 -13.18
CA MET A 1 -10.86 2.15 -12.26
C MET A 1 -9.45 2.76 -12.46
N TYR A 2 -8.46 1.94 -12.75
CA TYR A 2 -7.04 2.18 -13.06
C TYR A 2 -6.70 2.99 -14.33
N LYS A 3 -7.62 3.14 -15.30
CA LYS A 3 -7.46 4.09 -16.43
C LYS A 3 -7.72 5.55 -16.02
N ARG A 4 -8.15 5.78 -14.77
CA ARG A 4 -8.43 7.13 -14.30
C ARG A 4 -7.09 7.85 -14.14
N GLN A 5 -7.01 9.00 -14.79
CA GLN A 5 -5.89 9.91 -14.63
C GLN A 5 -6.06 10.61 -13.29
N VAL A 6 -4.94 10.84 -12.61
CA VAL A 6 -4.89 11.84 -11.56
C VAL A 6 -4.15 13.00 -12.18
N TYR A 7 -4.86 14.10 -12.35
CA TYR A 7 -4.34 15.28 -13.05
C TYR A 7 -3.71 14.97 -14.44
N ASP A 8 -2.38 14.87 -14.54
CA ASP A 8 -1.61 14.85 -15.78
C ASP A 8 -1.08 13.46 -16.20
N LYS A 9 -1.28 12.42 -15.39
CA LYS A 9 -0.80 11.06 -15.69
C LYS A 9 -1.70 9.95 -15.16
N PRO A 10 -1.59 8.71 -15.70
CA PRO A 10 -2.33 7.57 -15.17
C PRO A 10 -2.00 7.31 -13.69
N MET A 11 -3.02 6.97 -12.90
CA MET A 11 -2.92 6.79 -11.45
C MET A 11 -1.79 5.84 -11.01
N ILE A 12 -1.51 4.78 -11.77
CA ILE A 12 -0.49 3.79 -11.41
C ILE A 12 0.94 4.35 -11.38
N TYR A 13 1.21 5.46 -12.07
CA TYR A 13 2.54 6.08 -12.05
C TYR A 13 2.91 6.63 -10.66
N TYR A 14 1.92 7.05 -9.85
CA TYR A 14 2.19 7.61 -8.51
C TYR A 14 2.75 6.58 -7.52
N PRO A 15 2.13 5.40 -7.32
CA PRO A 15 2.70 4.38 -6.45
C PRO A 15 4.03 3.82 -7.01
N ILE A 16 4.15 3.65 -8.33
CA ILE A 16 5.43 3.22 -8.93
C ILE A 16 6.54 4.25 -8.66
N GLN A 17 6.25 5.55 -8.84
CA GLN A 17 7.22 6.60 -8.55
C GLN A 17 7.59 6.64 -7.06
N THR A 18 6.66 6.34 -6.17
CA THR A 18 6.93 6.22 -4.72
C THR A 18 7.97 5.14 -4.44
N LEU A 19 7.81 3.96 -5.04
CA LEU A 19 8.79 2.86 -4.92
C LEU A 19 10.15 3.22 -5.56
N ILE A 20 10.15 3.83 -6.74
CA ILE A 20 11.36 4.29 -7.43
C ILE A 20 12.13 5.30 -6.57
N ASN A 21 11.42 6.28 -6.00
CA ASN A 21 12.01 7.30 -5.13
C ASN A 21 12.57 6.72 -3.83
N ALA A 22 12.04 5.58 -3.40
CA ALA A 22 12.54 4.80 -2.27
C ALA A 22 13.79 3.96 -2.62
N GLY A 23 14.21 3.95 -3.89
CA GLY A 23 15.36 3.19 -4.38
C GLY A 23 15.04 1.76 -4.84
N ILE A 24 13.76 1.39 -4.92
CA ILE A 24 13.34 0.04 -5.33
C ILE A 24 13.41 -0.07 -6.85
N LYS A 25 14.08 -1.14 -7.33
CA LYS A 25 14.37 -1.36 -8.75
C LYS A 25 13.65 -2.55 -9.37
N GLU A 26 13.14 -3.47 -8.55
CA GLU A 26 12.38 -4.64 -9.00
C GLU A 26 10.99 -4.52 -8.40
N ILE A 27 9.98 -4.43 -9.26
CA ILE A 27 8.60 -4.16 -8.85
C ILE A 27 7.68 -5.17 -9.54
N MET A 28 6.87 -5.87 -8.75
CA MET A 28 5.78 -6.68 -9.25
C MET A 28 4.47 -5.86 -9.25
N ILE A 29 3.75 -5.92 -10.36
CA ILE A 29 2.40 -5.36 -10.49
C ILE A 29 1.42 -6.53 -10.45
N VAL A 30 0.69 -6.63 -9.34
CA VAL A 30 -0.41 -7.58 -9.19
C VAL A 30 -1.70 -6.91 -9.65
N SER A 31 -2.43 -7.54 -10.56
CA SER A 31 -3.68 -6.99 -11.09
C SER A 31 -4.74 -8.05 -11.34
N GLY A 32 -6.01 -7.64 -11.35
CA GLY A 32 -7.10 -8.52 -11.74
C GLY A 32 -7.01 -8.96 -13.21
N LYS A 33 -7.51 -10.16 -13.53
CA LYS A 33 -7.48 -10.77 -14.87
C LYS A 33 -7.82 -9.83 -16.03
N GLY A 34 -8.89 -9.04 -15.92
CA GLY A 34 -9.32 -8.12 -16.99
C GLY A 34 -8.44 -6.88 -17.20
N HIS A 35 -7.36 -6.74 -16.44
CA HIS A 35 -6.62 -5.49 -16.28
C HIS A 35 -5.14 -5.65 -16.59
N ALA A 36 -4.56 -6.83 -16.35
CA ALA A 36 -3.13 -7.11 -16.52
C ALA A 36 -2.60 -6.69 -17.90
N GLY A 37 -3.33 -7.01 -18.98
CA GLY A 37 -2.93 -6.63 -20.34
C GLY A 37 -2.78 -5.12 -20.55
N HIS A 38 -3.63 -4.29 -19.91
CA HIS A 38 -3.53 -2.84 -20.01
C HIS A 38 -2.30 -2.27 -19.28
N PHE A 39 -1.90 -2.88 -18.16
CA PHE A 39 -0.69 -2.46 -17.45
C PHE A 39 0.56 -2.82 -18.24
N LEU A 40 0.59 -4.00 -18.83
CA LEU A 40 1.69 -4.42 -19.69
C LEU A 40 1.83 -3.51 -20.93
N GLU A 41 0.71 -3.15 -21.57
CA GLU A 41 0.69 -2.22 -22.71
C GLU A 41 1.21 -0.82 -22.32
N LEU A 42 0.84 -0.33 -21.13
CA LEU A 42 1.20 1.01 -20.66
C LEU A 42 2.65 1.10 -20.16
N LEU A 43 3.12 0.10 -19.41
CA LEU A 43 4.35 0.18 -18.62
C LEU A 43 5.50 -0.69 -19.17
N GLY A 44 5.19 -1.62 -20.07
CA GLY A 44 6.17 -2.51 -20.69
C GLY A 44 7.02 -3.26 -19.67
N SER A 45 8.32 -3.35 -19.89
CA SER A 45 9.26 -3.98 -18.94
C SER A 45 9.67 -3.06 -17.78
N GLY A 46 9.23 -1.80 -17.75
CA GLY A 46 9.74 -0.78 -16.84
C GLY A 46 11.03 -0.10 -17.27
N SER A 47 11.62 -0.47 -18.41
CA SER A 47 12.92 0.07 -18.85
C SER A 47 12.92 1.59 -18.98
N GLU A 48 11.82 2.18 -19.44
CA GLU A 48 11.66 3.64 -19.57
C GLU A 48 11.65 4.37 -18.21
N LEU A 49 11.28 3.65 -17.14
CA LEU A 49 11.26 4.13 -15.76
C LEU A 49 12.56 3.78 -15.00
N GLY A 50 13.51 3.09 -15.64
CA GLY A 50 14.76 2.66 -15.03
C GLY A 50 14.57 1.63 -13.91
N VAL A 51 13.57 0.75 -14.06
CA VAL A 51 13.24 -0.38 -13.17
C VAL A 51 12.91 -1.64 -13.98
N ARG A 52 12.79 -2.78 -13.29
CA ARG A 52 12.29 -4.04 -13.84
C ARG A 52 10.87 -4.28 -13.33
N LEU A 53 9.90 -4.33 -14.23
CA LEU A 53 8.51 -4.65 -13.92
C LEU A 53 8.23 -6.13 -14.22
N THR A 54 7.60 -6.80 -13.26
CA THR A 54 7.02 -8.14 -13.39
C THR A 54 5.51 -8.03 -13.18
N TYR A 55 4.72 -8.93 -13.75
CA TYR A 55 3.26 -8.87 -13.70
C TYR A 55 2.72 -10.19 -13.17
N GLU A 56 1.72 -10.12 -12.30
CA GLU A 56 1.01 -11.29 -11.79
C GLU A 56 -0.51 -11.03 -11.78
N ILE A 57 -1.28 -12.09 -11.98
CA ILE A 57 -2.73 -12.04 -12.08
C ILE A 57 -3.36 -12.52 -10.77
N GLN A 58 -4.11 -11.64 -10.14
CA GLN A 58 -5.05 -12.01 -9.10
C GLN A 58 -6.36 -12.47 -9.77
N GLU A 59 -6.58 -13.79 -9.84
CA GLU A 59 -7.76 -14.37 -10.53
C GLU A 59 -9.08 -14.03 -9.83
N GLU A 60 -9.10 -13.99 -8.50
CA GLU A 60 -10.28 -13.73 -7.68
C GLU A 60 -10.07 -12.54 -6.75
N ALA A 61 -11.14 -11.81 -6.41
CA ALA A 61 -11.07 -10.68 -5.47
C ALA A 61 -10.97 -11.17 -4.02
N GLY A 62 -9.90 -11.89 -3.66
CA GLY A 62 -9.69 -12.46 -2.32
C GLY A 62 -8.99 -11.53 -1.33
N GLY A 63 -8.96 -10.23 -1.58
CA GLY A 63 -8.39 -9.22 -0.67
C GLY A 63 -6.93 -8.86 -0.93
N ILE A 64 -6.44 -7.85 -0.20
CA ILE A 64 -5.08 -7.30 -0.34
C ILE A 64 -4.02 -8.31 0.09
N ALA A 65 -4.27 -9.07 1.18
CA ALA A 65 -3.30 -10.04 1.67
C ALA A 65 -3.12 -11.22 0.69
N GLN A 66 -4.16 -11.58 -0.07
CA GLN A 66 -4.03 -12.56 -1.15
C GLN A 66 -3.12 -12.05 -2.27
N ALA A 67 -3.30 -10.80 -2.70
CA ALA A 67 -2.46 -10.18 -3.72
C ALA A 67 -0.98 -10.13 -3.28
N LEU A 68 -0.72 -9.80 -2.02
CA LEU A 68 0.63 -9.86 -1.44
C LEU A 68 1.19 -11.29 -1.47
N GLY A 69 0.36 -12.29 -1.14
CA GLY A 69 0.77 -13.71 -1.16
C GLY A 69 1.25 -14.20 -2.53
N LEU A 70 0.72 -13.65 -3.63
CA LEU A 70 1.16 -13.98 -4.99
C LEU A 70 2.60 -13.54 -5.29
N ALA A 71 3.16 -12.63 -4.49
CA ALA A 71 4.52 -12.13 -4.65
C ALA A 71 5.58 -12.94 -3.90
N GLU A 72 5.25 -14.09 -3.29
CA GLU A 72 6.18 -14.89 -2.48
C GLU A 72 7.43 -15.31 -3.27
N ASP A 73 7.24 -15.95 -4.42
CA ASP A 73 8.36 -16.41 -5.26
C ASP A 73 9.16 -15.22 -5.82
N PHE A 74 8.49 -14.10 -6.09
CA PHE A 74 9.15 -12.87 -6.56
C PHE A 74 10.00 -12.21 -5.47
N ALA A 75 9.57 -12.28 -4.21
CA ALA A 75 10.29 -11.71 -3.10
C ALA A 75 11.57 -12.48 -2.78
N ASP A 76 11.63 -13.79 -3.11
CA ASP A 76 12.80 -14.66 -2.89
C ASP A 76 13.43 -14.46 -1.49
N ASN A 77 12.60 -14.59 -0.44
CA ASN A 77 12.95 -14.39 0.96
C ASN A 77 13.45 -12.98 1.35
N SER A 78 13.43 -12.01 0.43
CA SER A 78 13.77 -10.62 0.70
C SER A 78 12.58 -9.86 1.33
N PRO A 79 12.84 -8.79 2.09
CA PRO A 79 11.80 -7.86 2.51
C PRO A 79 11.06 -7.24 1.31
N VAL A 80 9.78 -6.94 1.50
CA VAL A 80 8.91 -6.37 0.47
C VAL A 80 8.31 -5.06 0.93
N THR A 81 8.28 -4.07 0.03
CA THR A 81 7.51 -2.84 0.19
C THR A 81 6.29 -2.90 -0.72
N MET A 82 5.10 -2.94 -0.14
CA MET A 82 3.84 -3.01 -0.87
C MET A 82 3.13 -1.66 -0.84
N ILE A 83 2.65 -1.21 -2.00
CA ILE A 83 1.81 -0.02 -2.14
C ILE A 83 0.56 -0.34 -2.95
N LEU A 84 -0.60 0.16 -2.50
CA LEU A 84 -1.86 0.02 -3.25
C LEU A 84 -1.85 0.92 -4.48
N GLY A 85 -2.34 0.39 -5.61
CA GLY A 85 -2.25 1.03 -6.93
C GLY A 85 -2.99 2.37 -7.08
N ASP A 86 -3.84 2.72 -6.12
CA ASP A 86 -4.64 3.95 -6.08
C ASP A 86 -4.22 4.93 -4.98
N ASN A 87 -3.10 4.65 -4.30
CA ASN A 87 -2.61 5.49 -3.22
C ASN A 87 -1.54 6.47 -3.71
N ILE A 88 -1.67 7.72 -3.28
CA ILE A 88 -0.82 8.84 -3.71
C ILE A 88 -0.25 9.53 -2.48
N PHE A 89 1.08 9.66 -2.45
CA PHE A 89 1.86 10.19 -1.33
C PHE A 89 2.72 11.36 -1.78
N GLN A 90 2.91 12.33 -0.88
CA GLN A 90 3.92 13.38 -1.04
C GLN A 90 5.28 12.97 -0.49
N ASP A 91 5.26 12.30 0.66
CA ASP A 91 6.42 11.94 1.44
C ASP A 91 7.26 10.88 0.71
N ASN A 92 8.58 10.94 0.89
CA ASN A 92 9.49 9.89 0.45
C ASN A 92 9.74 8.91 1.59
N ILE A 93 9.70 7.61 1.31
CA ILE A 93 9.93 6.53 2.28
C ILE A 93 11.33 5.92 2.22
N ILE A 94 12.26 6.52 1.47
CA ILE A 94 13.62 5.99 1.27
C ILE A 94 14.35 5.65 2.57
N ASP A 95 14.22 6.48 3.62
CA ASP A 95 14.89 6.22 4.89
C ASP A 95 14.25 5.05 5.63
N SER A 96 12.92 4.88 5.52
CA SER A 96 12.23 3.72 6.06
C SER A 96 12.64 2.44 5.34
N VAL A 97 12.78 2.46 4.01
CA VAL A 97 13.22 1.31 3.22
C VAL A 97 14.69 0.96 3.53
N LYS A 98 15.58 1.96 3.62
CA LYS A 98 17.01 1.74 3.89
C LYS A 98 17.32 1.27 5.31
N SER A 99 16.53 1.71 6.29
CA SER A 99 16.73 1.34 7.70
C SER A 99 15.96 0.09 8.11
N PHE A 100 15.08 -0.44 7.26
CA PHE A 100 14.30 -1.63 7.56
C PHE A 100 15.19 -2.87 7.71
N THR A 101 15.00 -3.61 8.80
CA THR A 101 15.80 -4.81 9.10
C THR A 101 14.93 -6.06 9.26
N SER A 102 13.82 -5.96 9.98
CA SER A 102 12.90 -7.06 10.26
C SER A 102 11.55 -6.52 10.75
N GLY A 103 10.55 -7.40 10.80
CA GLY A 103 9.22 -7.10 11.32
C GLY A 103 8.30 -6.57 10.24
N ALA A 104 7.49 -5.58 10.61
CA ALA A 104 6.63 -4.85 9.69
C ALA A 104 6.66 -3.35 10.00
N LYS A 105 6.42 -2.53 8.98
CA LYS A 105 6.26 -1.09 9.12
C LYS A 105 5.07 -0.60 8.32
N ILE A 106 4.20 0.15 8.97
CA ILE A 106 3.06 0.82 8.33
C ILE A 106 3.20 2.35 8.36
N PHE A 107 2.54 3.01 7.43
CA PHE A 107 2.51 4.47 7.36
C PHE A 107 1.12 4.95 7.74
N LEU A 108 1.06 5.86 8.71
CA LEU A 108 -0.16 6.38 9.30
C LEU A 108 -0.42 7.81 8.83
N LYS A 109 -1.69 8.15 8.62
CA LYS A 109 -2.13 9.53 8.40
C LYS A 109 -3.27 9.87 9.32
N GLU A 110 -3.21 11.04 9.93
CA GLU A 110 -4.36 11.62 10.64
C GLU A 110 -5.42 12.07 9.63
N VAL A 111 -6.64 11.54 9.79
CA VAL A 111 -7.80 11.83 8.93
C VAL A 111 -9.06 12.07 9.75
N SER A 112 -10.00 12.84 9.19
CA SER A 112 -11.30 13.10 9.83
C SER A 112 -12.30 11.96 9.64
N ASP A 113 -12.10 11.09 8.66
CA ASP A 113 -13.01 10.01 8.26
C ASP A 113 -12.40 8.60 8.45
N ALA A 114 -11.72 8.40 9.59
CA ALA A 114 -10.96 7.19 9.92
C ALA A 114 -11.75 5.86 9.78
N HIS A 115 -13.07 5.87 9.96
CA HIS A 115 -13.96 4.71 9.82
C HIS A 115 -13.93 4.03 8.43
N ARG A 116 -13.37 4.69 7.42
CA ARG A 116 -13.22 4.14 6.05
C ARG A 116 -11.99 3.23 5.88
N PHE A 117 -11.07 3.22 6.84
CA PHE A 117 -9.75 2.59 6.72
C PHE A 117 -9.48 1.62 7.88
N GLY A 118 -8.34 0.94 7.82
CA GLY A 118 -7.73 0.35 9.01
C GLY A 118 -7.31 1.47 9.98
N VAL A 119 -7.67 1.39 11.26
CA VAL A 119 -7.39 2.44 12.25
C VAL A 119 -6.43 1.90 13.30
N ALA A 120 -5.29 2.55 13.46
CA ALA A 120 -4.26 2.17 14.43
C ALA A 120 -4.51 2.83 15.79
N GLU A 121 -4.43 2.05 16.85
CA GLU A 121 -4.42 2.50 18.24
C GLU A 121 -2.97 2.49 18.76
N ILE A 122 -2.50 3.62 19.30
CA ILE A 122 -1.13 3.78 19.79
C ILE A 122 -1.16 3.99 21.31
N ASP A 123 -0.36 3.21 22.04
CA ASP A 123 -0.05 3.43 23.45
C ASP A 123 1.46 3.56 23.65
N ARG A 124 1.91 4.65 24.31
CA ARG A 124 3.31 4.90 24.67
C ARG A 124 4.31 4.63 23.53
N ASN A 125 3.98 5.08 22.32
CA ASN A 125 4.75 4.93 21.07
C ASN A 125 4.78 3.51 20.46
N ARG A 126 3.81 2.65 20.78
CA ARG A 126 3.65 1.35 20.11
C ARG A 126 2.22 1.19 19.61
N ILE A 127 2.07 0.59 18.44
CA ILE A 127 0.76 0.16 17.97
C ILE A 127 0.32 -1.02 18.84
N ILE A 128 -0.87 -0.91 19.43
CA ILE A 128 -1.44 -1.96 20.29
C ILE A 128 -2.61 -2.69 19.62
N SER A 129 -3.28 -2.06 18.66
CA SER A 129 -4.32 -2.70 17.86
C SER A 129 -4.52 -1.97 16.53
N ILE A 130 -4.97 -2.70 15.52
CA ILE A 130 -5.45 -2.12 14.25
C ILE A 130 -6.83 -2.71 13.96
N GLU A 131 -7.82 -1.87 13.74
CA GLU A 131 -9.19 -2.30 13.44
C GLU A 131 -9.58 -1.93 12.01
N GLU A 132 -10.09 -2.90 11.25
CA GLU A 132 -10.53 -2.68 9.87
C GLU A 132 -11.91 -2.00 9.84
N LYS A 133 -11.98 -0.78 9.32
CA LYS A 133 -13.22 -0.01 9.11
C LYS A 133 -14.12 0.03 10.36
N PRO A 134 -13.60 0.46 11.52
CA PRO A 134 -14.36 0.45 12.76
C PRO A 134 -15.54 1.44 12.68
N LYS A 135 -16.70 1.03 13.20
CA LYS A 135 -17.87 1.92 13.30
C LYS A 135 -17.60 3.13 14.21
N ILE A 136 -16.81 2.92 15.25
CA ILE A 136 -16.37 3.94 16.21
C ILE A 136 -14.85 3.85 16.28
N PRO A 137 -14.12 4.66 15.50
CA PRO A 137 -12.65 4.66 15.50
C PRO A 137 -12.08 4.99 16.88
N LYS A 138 -11.08 4.24 17.33
CA LYS A 138 -10.34 4.52 18.58
C LYS A 138 -9.34 5.67 18.46
N SER A 139 -9.00 6.05 17.23
CA SER A 139 -8.12 7.18 16.91
C SER A 139 -8.49 7.77 15.53
N SER A 140 -7.85 8.87 15.17
CA SER A 140 -7.89 9.47 13.82
C SER A 140 -6.80 8.92 12.89
N LEU A 141 -5.99 7.95 13.32
CA LEU A 141 -4.82 7.46 12.60
C LEU A 141 -5.20 6.32 11.65
N ALA A 142 -5.40 6.66 10.37
CA ALA A 142 -5.63 5.69 9.32
C ALA A 142 -4.31 5.03 8.89
N VAL A 143 -4.35 3.70 8.77
CA VAL A 143 -3.34 2.90 8.07
C VAL A 143 -3.50 3.16 6.58
N THR A 144 -2.47 3.75 5.98
CA THR A 144 -2.45 4.02 4.54
C THR A 144 -2.20 2.77 3.71
N GLY A 145 -2.31 2.87 2.39
CA GLY A 145 -2.02 1.76 1.48
C GLY A 145 -0.53 1.51 1.23
N LEU A 146 0.36 1.74 2.20
CA LEU A 146 1.81 1.55 2.08
C LEU A 146 2.35 0.76 3.28
N TYR A 147 3.11 -0.29 2.98
CA TYR A 147 3.54 -1.28 3.96
C TYR A 147 4.96 -1.75 3.63
N ILE A 148 5.75 -2.06 4.65
CA ILE A 148 7.02 -2.78 4.52
C ILE A 148 6.93 -4.03 5.40
N TYR A 149 7.29 -5.18 4.86
CA TYR A 149 7.30 -6.45 5.60
C TYR A 149 8.59 -7.21 5.35
N ASP A 150 9.01 -8.01 6.33
CA ASP A 150 9.95 -9.09 6.07
C ASP A 150 9.26 -10.33 5.47
N SER A 151 10.04 -11.36 5.16
CA SER A 151 9.58 -12.57 4.48
C SER A 151 8.59 -13.42 5.30
N ARG A 152 8.47 -13.20 6.63
CA ARG A 152 7.50 -13.93 7.47
C ARG A 152 6.06 -13.59 7.09
N VAL A 153 5.85 -12.49 6.37
CA VAL A 153 4.53 -12.08 5.87
C VAL A 153 3.85 -13.17 5.05
N PHE A 154 4.60 -13.92 4.25
CA PHE A 154 4.04 -14.98 3.41
C PHE A 154 3.52 -16.16 4.26
N GLU A 155 4.25 -16.52 5.32
CA GLU A 155 3.78 -17.52 6.28
C GLU A 155 2.54 -17.05 7.05
N ILE A 156 2.51 -15.77 7.44
CA ILE A 156 1.34 -15.17 8.08
C ILE A 156 0.13 -15.27 7.15
N ILE A 157 0.28 -14.87 5.87
CA ILE A 157 -0.79 -14.92 4.86
C ILE A 157 -1.33 -16.33 4.67
N ARG A 158 -0.46 -17.34 4.56
CA ARG A 158 -0.87 -18.76 4.42
C ARG A 158 -1.75 -19.26 5.58
N ASN A 159 -1.57 -18.70 6.77
CA ASN A 159 -2.31 -19.10 7.97
C ASN A 159 -3.55 -18.22 8.24
N LEU A 160 -3.81 -17.20 7.41
CA LEU A 160 -5.00 -16.38 7.55
C LEU A 160 -6.27 -17.14 7.16
N LYS A 161 -7.38 -16.71 7.76
CA LYS A 161 -8.72 -17.14 7.39
C LYS A 161 -9.44 -15.96 6.74
N PRO A 162 -10.26 -16.20 5.70
CA PRO A 162 -11.09 -15.15 5.12
C PRO A 162 -11.96 -14.48 6.19
N SER A 163 -12.11 -13.16 6.08
CA SER A 163 -12.99 -12.38 6.96
C SER A 163 -14.46 -12.71 6.70
N GLY A 164 -15.38 -12.06 7.44
CA GLY A 164 -16.81 -12.16 7.16
C GLY A 164 -17.21 -11.71 5.75
N ARG A 165 -16.31 -11.06 5.01
CA ARG A 165 -16.49 -10.66 3.60
C ARG A 165 -15.95 -11.69 2.61
N GLY A 166 -15.27 -12.74 3.08
CA GLY A 166 -14.60 -13.71 2.22
C GLY A 166 -13.24 -13.26 1.70
N GLU A 167 -12.67 -12.16 2.23
CA GLU A 167 -11.38 -11.60 1.81
C GLU A 167 -10.30 -11.89 2.87
N LEU A 168 -9.04 -12.05 2.43
CA LEU A 168 -7.87 -12.02 3.29
C LEU A 168 -7.48 -10.56 3.56
N GLU A 169 -7.72 -10.12 4.79
CA GLU A 169 -7.54 -8.73 5.20
C GLU A 169 -6.06 -8.44 5.50
N ILE A 170 -5.54 -7.36 4.94
CA ILE A 170 -4.19 -6.89 5.28
C ILE A 170 -4.10 -6.46 6.75
N THR A 171 -5.22 -6.02 7.34
CA THR A 171 -5.32 -5.69 8.76
C THR A 171 -5.05 -6.91 9.65
N ASP A 172 -5.38 -8.13 9.23
CA ASP A 172 -5.06 -9.34 9.99
C ASP A 172 -3.57 -9.70 9.93
N VAL A 173 -2.92 -9.45 8.78
CA VAL A 173 -1.44 -9.54 8.64
C VAL A 173 -0.79 -8.54 9.60
N ASN A 174 -1.22 -7.28 9.57
CA ASN A 174 -0.70 -6.24 10.42
C ASN A 174 -0.84 -6.60 11.91
N ASN A 175 -2.01 -7.09 12.32
CA ASN A 175 -2.24 -7.50 13.70
C ASN A 175 -1.39 -8.72 14.11
N ALA A 176 -0.93 -9.56 13.19
CA ALA A 176 0.03 -10.62 13.50
C ALA A 176 1.38 -10.04 13.97
N TYR A 177 1.93 -9.06 13.26
CA TYR A 177 3.14 -8.36 13.68
C TYR A 177 2.94 -7.52 14.94
N VAL A 178 1.76 -6.91 15.14
CA VAL A 178 1.40 -6.22 16.40
C VAL A 178 1.47 -7.19 17.58
N ARG A 179 0.92 -8.40 17.45
CA ARG A 179 0.98 -9.43 18.50
C ARG A 179 2.41 -9.92 18.77
N MET A 180 3.27 -9.92 17.76
CA MET A 180 4.69 -10.24 17.90
C MET A 180 5.48 -9.11 18.58
N GLY A 181 4.92 -7.89 18.68
CA GLY A 181 5.63 -6.72 19.15
C GLY A 181 6.62 -6.15 18.13
N GLU A 182 6.44 -6.48 16.85
CA GLU A 182 7.37 -6.18 15.75
C GLU A 182 6.71 -5.32 14.66
N MET A 183 5.64 -4.60 15.00
CA MET A 183 4.99 -3.61 14.13
C MET A 183 5.50 -2.21 14.45
N GLU A 184 6.30 -1.65 13.55
CA GLU A 184 6.71 -0.25 13.55
C GLU A 184 5.71 0.63 12.78
N TYR A 185 5.80 1.94 12.99
CA TYR A 185 5.07 2.91 12.19
C TYR A 185 5.86 4.18 11.90
N SER A 186 5.41 4.91 10.88
CA SER A 186 5.77 6.30 10.62
C SER A 186 4.50 7.11 10.36
N ILE A 187 4.47 8.35 10.86
CA ILE A 187 3.38 9.29 10.58
C ILE A 187 3.77 10.14 9.37
N LEU A 188 2.90 10.21 8.37
CA LEU A 188 3.11 11.00 7.16
C LEU A 188 2.87 12.49 7.44
N GLU A 189 3.84 13.33 7.07
CA GLU A 189 3.76 14.79 7.24
C GLU A 189 3.02 15.43 6.06
N GLY A 190 3.37 15.03 4.84
CA GLY A 190 2.76 15.51 3.60
C GLY A 190 1.39 14.92 3.32
N PHE A 191 0.79 15.25 2.17
CA PHE A 191 -0.55 14.74 1.86
C PHE A 191 -0.51 13.25 1.53
N TRP A 192 -1.63 12.60 1.86
CA TRP A 192 -1.99 11.27 1.37
C TRP A 192 -3.43 11.31 0.85
N SER A 193 -3.70 10.57 -0.22
CA SER A 193 -5.05 10.33 -0.72
C SER A 193 -5.17 8.93 -1.30
N ASP A 194 -6.29 8.26 -0.99
CA ASP A 194 -6.80 7.15 -1.79
C ASP A 194 -7.61 7.71 -2.97
N ALA A 195 -7.46 7.16 -4.17
CA ALA A 195 -8.23 7.55 -5.35
C ALA A 195 -9.37 6.54 -5.66
N GLY A 196 -9.91 5.95 -4.60
CA GLY A 196 -10.92 4.88 -4.58
C GLY A 196 -12.38 5.31 -4.83
N THR A 197 -12.73 6.60 -4.79
CA THR A 197 -14.06 7.11 -5.15
C THR A 197 -13.97 8.26 -6.16
N PHE A 198 -15.10 8.73 -6.71
CA PHE A 198 -15.08 9.90 -7.60
C PHE A 198 -14.62 11.17 -6.87
N GLU A 199 -15.10 11.36 -5.65
CA GLU A 199 -14.75 12.48 -4.78
C GLU A 199 -13.27 12.42 -4.37
N SER A 200 -12.79 11.24 -3.95
CA SER A 200 -11.40 11.08 -3.52
C SER A 200 -10.43 11.21 -4.69
N LEU A 201 -10.81 10.75 -5.90
CA LEU A 201 -10.06 10.97 -7.13
C LEU A 201 -9.98 12.46 -7.53
N PHE A 202 -11.09 13.18 -7.43
CA PHE A 202 -11.10 14.62 -7.71
C PHE A 202 -10.17 15.36 -6.75
N ARG A 203 -10.30 15.07 -5.44
CA ARG A 203 -9.41 15.60 -4.39
C ARG A 203 -7.95 15.30 -4.68
N ALA A 204 -7.62 14.06 -5.05
CA ALA A 204 -6.26 13.67 -5.39
C ALA A 204 -5.71 14.50 -6.58
N SER A 205 -6.55 14.74 -7.60
CA SER A 205 -6.15 15.56 -8.76
C SER A 205 -5.90 17.02 -8.39
N GLU A 206 -6.72 17.60 -7.50
CA GLU A 206 -6.49 18.95 -7.00
C GLU A 206 -5.20 19.05 -6.19
N LEU A 207 -4.93 18.07 -5.32
CA LEU A 207 -3.69 18.03 -4.53
C LEU A 207 -2.45 17.99 -5.43
N VAL A 208 -2.43 17.10 -6.42
CA VAL A 208 -1.33 17.00 -7.39
C VAL A 208 -1.16 18.30 -8.17
N LYS A 209 -2.24 18.87 -8.72
CA LYS A 209 -2.20 20.15 -9.45
C LYS A 209 -1.58 21.26 -8.60
N ASN A 210 -1.97 21.36 -7.33
CA ASN A 210 -1.48 22.40 -6.44
C ASN A 210 0.01 22.25 -6.09
N LEU A 211 0.55 21.04 -6.11
CA LEU A 211 1.98 20.79 -5.91
C LEU A 211 2.79 21.12 -7.16
N ASN A 212 2.29 20.74 -8.34
CA ASN A 212 2.95 21.08 -9.60
C ASN A 212 3.02 22.60 -9.81
N ASN A 213 2.05 23.37 -9.31
CA ASN A 213 2.06 24.84 -9.38
C ASN A 213 2.96 25.53 -8.35
N LYS A 214 3.50 24.79 -7.36
CA LYS A 214 4.40 25.33 -6.32
C LYS A 214 5.88 25.09 -6.61
N ASN A 215 6.19 24.29 -7.62
CA ASN A 215 7.53 23.98 -8.11
C ASN A 215 7.78 24.68 -9.46
#